data_AF-A0A535M0N9-F1
#
_entry.id   AF-A0A535M0N9-F1
#
_cell.length_a   1.000
_cell.length_b   1.000
_cell.length_c   1.000
_cell.angle_alpha   90.00
_cell.angle_beta   90.00
_cell.angle_gamma   90.00
#
_symmetry.space_group_name_H-M   'P 1'
#
loop_
_entity.id
_entity.type
_entity.pdbx_description
1 polymer ?
#
loop_
_entity_poly.entity_id
_entity_poly.type
_entity_poly.pdbx_seq_one_letter_code
_entity_poly.pdbx_strand_id
1 'polypeptide(L)'
;MRDPGVEANARLTGYVGVVLAVLLAAELVTGLRFKQLLPAHAVIGFVLVPPVLLKLASVGYRFARYYTGDARYRAAGPPRLAMRLLGPVIVLLTVVVIGTGIELWLFGYRFGFIWVPVHHFSAYLWFVTMAVHVVNYLRRAPELAAADWRDHLRGAFTRRSLVAGSLILGAALAIAMLPYPTPFIPTGGAD
;
A
#
# COMPACT_ATOMS: atom_id res chain seq x y z
N MET A 1 17.66 -21.79 11.04
CA MET A 1 17.63 -20.97 9.81
C MET A 1 16.21 -21.04 9.24
N ARG A 2 15.61 -19.94 8.78
CA ARG A 2 14.25 -19.99 8.21
C ARG A 2 14.26 -20.74 6.88
N ASP A 3 13.17 -21.41 6.57
CA ASP A 3 12.95 -22.02 5.24
C ASP A 3 13.13 -20.97 4.13
N PRO A 4 13.85 -21.28 3.03
CA PRO A 4 14.15 -20.31 1.96
C PRO A 4 12.90 -19.67 1.34
N GLY A 5 11.80 -20.39 1.22
CA GLY A 5 10.55 -19.86 0.65
C GLY A 5 9.86 -18.88 1.60
N VAL A 6 9.89 -19.18 2.90
CA VAL A 6 9.37 -18.27 3.94
C VAL A 6 10.21 -17.00 4.01
N GLU A 7 11.54 -17.12 3.91
CA GLU A 7 12.45 -15.99 3.90
C GLU A 7 12.27 -15.13 2.64
N ALA A 8 12.11 -15.74 1.46
CA ALA A 8 11.83 -15.02 0.22
C ALA A 8 10.50 -14.22 0.30
N ASN A 9 9.44 -14.81 0.84
CA ASN A 9 8.17 -14.10 1.08
C ASN A 9 8.34 -12.93 2.07
N ALA A 10 9.12 -13.12 3.14
CA ALA A 10 9.41 -12.06 4.10
C ALA A 10 10.20 -10.91 3.46
N ARG A 11 11.20 -11.20 2.61
CA ARG A 11 11.99 -10.19 1.89
C ARG A 11 11.17 -9.41 0.88
N LEU A 12 10.30 -10.06 0.09
CA LEU A 12 9.35 -9.36 -0.79
C LEU A 12 8.44 -8.42 0.01
N THR A 13 7.89 -8.92 1.12
CA THR A 13 7.01 -8.14 2.02
C THR A 13 7.74 -6.95 2.64
N GLY A 14 8.99 -7.13 3.06
CA GLY A 14 9.83 -6.07 3.60
C GLY A 14 10.17 -5.03 2.55
N TYR A 15 10.58 -5.47 1.36
CA TYR A 15 11.00 -4.60 0.27
C TYR A 15 9.85 -3.71 -0.22
N VAL A 16 8.69 -4.30 -0.58
CA VAL A 16 7.52 -3.50 -0.96
C VAL A 16 7.03 -2.63 0.20
N GLY A 17 7.22 -3.05 1.45
CA GLY A 17 6.91 -2.25 2.63
C GLY A 17 7.74 -0.97 2.75
N VAL A 18 9.04 -1.03 2.43
CA VAL A 18 9.90 0.17 2.42
C VAL A 18 9.49 1.14 1.32
N VAL A 19 9.22 0.62 0.11
CA VAL A 19 8.73 1.44 -1.01
C VAL A 19 7.41 2.13 -0.65
N LEU A 20 6.45 1.36 -0.10
CA LEU A 20 5.17 1.90 0.35
C LEU A 20 5.35 2.96 1.43
N ALA A 21 6.27 2.78 2.40
CA ALA A 21 6.48 3.78 3.45
C ALA A 21 6.89 5.16 2.88
N VAL A 22 7.70 5.19 1.81
CA VAL A 22 8.08 6.44 1.13
C VAL A 22 6.89 7.06 0.41
N LEU A 23 6.16 6.27 -0.38
CA LEU A 23 4.98 6.76 -1.11
C LEU A 23 3.88 7.27 -0.15
N LEU A 24 3.65 6.57 0.95
CA LEU A 24 2.67 6.95 1.97
C LEU A 24 3.08 8.20 2.75
N ALA A 25 4.38 8.44 2.94
CA ALA A 25 4.86 9.70 3.51
C ALA A 25 4.58 10.87 2.57
N ALA A 26 4.80 10.68 1.26
CA ALA A 26 4.42 11.68 0.25
C ALA A 26 2.91 11.91 0.22
N GLU A 27 2.11 10.84 0.28
CA GLU A 27 0.65 10.90 0.31
C GLU A 27 0.10 11.64 1.54
N LEU A 28 0.74 11.47 2.71
CA LEU A 28 0.41 12.24 3.90
C LEU A 28 0.65 13.74 3.67
N VAL A 29 1.79 14.10 3.08
CA VAL A 29 2.12 15.50 2.80
C VAL A 29 1.14 16.12 1.82
N THR A 30 0.80 15.41 0.74
CA THR A 30 -0.17 15.89 -0.25
C THR A 30 -1.58 15.99 0.32
N GLY A 31 -1.99 15.03 1.15
CA GLY A 31 -3.28 15.05 1.84
C GLY A 31 -3.42 16.20 2.85
N LEU A 32 -2.36 16.50 3.62
CA LEU A 32 -2.34 17.65 4.54
C LEU A 32 -2.37 19.00 3.81
N ARG A 33 -1.92 19.05 2.55
CA ARG A 33 -1.91 20.24 1.68
C ARG A 33 -2.81 20.04 0.46
N PHE A 34 -3.95 19.37 0.66
CA PHE A 34 -4.83 18.93 -0.42
C PHE A 34 -5.23 20.06 -1.39
N LYS A 35 -5.55 21.25 -0.87
CA LYS A 35 -5.96 22.40 -1.70
C LYS A 35 -4.91 22.81 -2.75
N GLN A 36 -3.63 22.63 -2.45
CA GLN A 36 -2.52 22.99 -3.34
C GLN A 36 -1.98 21.78 -4.11
N LEU A 37 -2.06 20.58 -3.52
CA LEU A 37 -1.39 19.37 -4.00
C LEU A 37 -2.37 18.28 -4.44
N LEU A 38 -3.63 18.60 -4.71
CA LEU A 38 -4.63 17.64 -5.17
C LEU A 38 -4.16 16.79 -6.38
N PRO A 39 -3.62 17.36 -7.47
CA PRO A 39 -3.14 16.54 -8.58
C PRO A 39 -2.06 15.54 -8.16
N ALA A 40 -1.14 15.98 -7.29
CA ALA A 40 -0.08 15.12 -6.76
C ALA A 40 -0.65 14.03 -5.83
N HIS A 41 -1.61 14.37 -4.97
CA HIS A 41 -2.33 13.42 -4.12
C HIS A 41 -3.00 12.32 -4.94
N ALA A 42 -3.76 12.69 -5.97
CA ALA A 42 -4.41 11.72 -6.85
C ALA A 42 -3.39 10.82 -7.58
N VAL A 43 -2.33 11.41 -8.16
CA VAL A 43 -1.29 10.64 -8.87
C VAL A 43 -0.59 9.66 -7.93
N ILE A 44 -0.19 10.08 -6.74
CA ILE A 44 0.46 9.20 -5.75
C ILE A 44 -0.52 8.13 -5.28
N GLY A 45 -1.78 8.49 -5.02
CA GLY A 45 -2.88 7.57 -4.72
C GLY A 45 -3.04 6.46 -5.77
N PHE A 46 -3.01 6.79 -7.07
CA PHE A 46 -3.04 5.79 -8.14
C PHE A 46 -1.77 4.94 -8.22
N VAL A 47 -0.61 5.56 -8.06
CA VAL A 47 0.68 4.84 -8.02
C VAL A 47 0.73 3.84 -6.87
N LEU A 48 0.10 4.15 -5.74
CA LEU A 48 0.01 3.28 -4.56
C LEU A 48 -0.78 1.99 -4.81
N VAL A 49 -1.77 1.99 -5.71
CA VAL A 49 -2.71 0.86 -5.86
C VAL A 49 -1.99 -0.46 -6.13
N PRO A 50 -1.13 -0.61 -7.18
CA PRO A 50 -0.53 -1.91 -7.44
C PRO A 50 0.52 -2.36 -6.39
N PRO A 51 1.41 -1.50 -5.85
CA PRO A 51 2.28 -1.87 -4.74
C PRO A 51 1.52 -2.30 -3.48
N VAL A 52 0.38 -1.65 -3.17
CA VAL A 52 -0.50 -2.08 -2.08
C VAL A 52 -1.05 -3.47 -2.37
N LEU A 53 -1.57 -3.73 -3.56
CA LEU A 53 -2.05 -5.06 -3.96
C LEU A 53 -0.95 -6.12 -3.85
N LEU A 54 0.28 -5.81 -4.27
CA LEU A 54 1.43 -6.69 -4.12
C LEU A 54 1.75 -6.99 -2.65
N LYS A 55 1.73 -5.97 -1.77
CA LYS A 55 1.90 -6.14 -0.32
C LYS A 55 0.81 -7.03 0.26
N LEU A 56 -0.45 -6.77 -0.06
CA LEU A 56 -1.60 -7.53 0.43
C LEU A 56 -1.54 -8.97 -0.06
N ALA A 57 -1.20 -9.21 -1.33
CA ALA A 57 -1.01 -10.56 -1.87
C ALA A 57 0.11 -11.31 -1.14
N SER A 58 1.26 -10.67 -0.89
CA SER A 58 2.38 -11.29 -0.20
C SER A 58 2.06 -11.66 1.26
N VAL A 59 1.39 -10.77 1.99
CA VAL A 59 0.96 -11.02 3.38
C VAL A 59 -0.20 -12.03 3.43
N GLY A 60 -1.15 -11.92 2.51
CA GLY A 60 -2.29 -12.83 2.37
C GLY A 60 -1.85 -14.24 2.02
N TYR A 61 -0.85 -14.41 1.16
CA TYR A 61 -0.23 -15.70 0.87
C TYR A 61 0.34 -16.34 2.15
N ARG A 62 1.14 -15.58 2.92
CA ARG A 62 1.66 -16.06 4.20
C ARG A 62 0.54 -16.45 5.18
N PHE A 63 -0.50 -15.62 5.27
CA PHE A 63 -1.67 -15.88 6.10
C PHE A 63 -2.34 -17.19 5.69
N ALA A 64 -2.66 -17.36 4.41
CA ALA A 64 -3.29 -18.56 3.87
C ALA A 64 -2.44 -19.81 4.14
N ARG A 65 -1.13 -19.78 3.84
CA ARG A 65 -0.23 -20.93 4.11
C ARG A 65 -0.17 -21.29 5.59
N TYR A 66 -0.17 -20.31 6.49
CA TYR A 66 -0.16 -20.56 7.93
C TYR A 66 -1.44 -21.27 8.40
N TYR A 67 -2.62 -20.76 8.03
CA TYR A 67 -3.89 -21.32 8.50
C TYR A 67 -4.35 -22.57 7.75
N THR A 68 -3.85 -22.80 6.52
CA THR A 68 -4.05 -24.07 5.79
C THR A 68 -3.07 -25.17 6.20
N GLY A 69 -2.15 -24.89 7.12
CA GLY A 69 -1.33 -25.92 7.76
C GLY A 69 0.04 -26.18 7.13
N ASP A 70 0.57 -25.33 6.24
CA ASP A 70 1.93 -25.53 5.70
C ASP A 70 2.97 -25.54 6.84
N ALA A 71 3.67 -26.67 6.98
CA ALA A 71 4.63 -26.91 8.06
C ALA A 71 5.72 -25.83 8.13
N ARG A 72 6.20 -25.32 6.99
CA ARG A 72 7.25 -24.30 6.93
C ARG A 72 6.75 -22.97 7.46
N TYR A 73 5.53 -22.58 7.08
CA TYR A 73 4.90 -21.33 7.53
C TYR A 73 4.49 -21.40 9.00
N ARG A 74 4.02 -22.56 9.47
CA ARG A 74 3.72 -22.80 10.89
C ARG A 74 4.98 -22.74 11.76
N ALA A 75 6.07 -23.36 11.31
CA ALA A 75 7.37 -23.32 12.00
C ALA A 75 7.92 -21.88 12.09
N ALA A 76 7.62 -21.02 11.12
CA ALA A 76 7.99 -19.60 11.16
C ALA A 76 7.18 -18.75 12.16
N GLY A 77 6.14 -19.32 12.74
CA GLY A 77 5.32 -18.71 13.79
C GLY A 77 4.34 -17.63 13.30
N PRO A 78 3.28 -17.39 14.09
CA PRO A 78 2.32 -16.32 13.82
C PRO A 78 2.93 -14.94 14.09
N PRO A 79 2.37 -13.85 13.51
CA PRO A 79 2.65 -12.50 13.98
C PRO A 79 2.24 -12.34 15.46
N ARG A 80 2.83 -11.35 16.15
CA ARG A 80 2.40 -10.95 17.51
C ARG A 80 0.89 -10.68 17.51
N LEU A 81 0.17 -11.11 18.57
CA LEU A 81 -1.30 -11.05 18.62
C LEU A 81 -1.85 -9.66 18.29
N ALA A 82 -1.26 -8.59 18.86
CA ALA A 82 -1.65 -7.22 18.55
C ALA A 82 -1.60 -6.91 17.04
N MET A 83 -0.56 -7.36 16.33
CA MET A 83 -0.43 -7.15 14.88
C MET A 83 -1.37 -8.07 14.08
N ARG A 84 -1.77 -9.22 14.62
CA ARG A 84 -2.81 -10.08 14.01
C ARG A 84 -4.18 -9.42 14.04
N LEU A 85 -4.49 -8.69 15.10
CA LEU A 85 -5.75 -7.96 15.24
C LEU A 85 -5.73 -6.65 14.44
N LEU A 86 -4.60 -5.93 14.45
CA LEU A 86 -4.43 -4.70 13.70
C LEU A 86 -4.42 -4.91 12.18
N GLY A 87 -3.91 -6.06 11.71
CA GLY A 87 -3.80 -6.37 10.28
C GLY A 87 -5.13 -6.24 9.51
N PRO A 88 -6.20 -6.96 9.89
CA PRO A 88 -7.51 -6.84 9.25
C PRO A 88 -8.09 -5.42 9.27
N VAL A 89 -7.91 -4.69 10.37
CA VAL A 89 -8.35 -3.29 10.48
C VAL A 89 -7.65 -2.41 9.44
N ILE A 90 -6.32 -2.52 9.33
CA ILE A 90 -5.54 -1.77 8.34
C ILE A 90 -5.93 -2.17 6.92
N VAL A 91 -6.13 -3.46 6.64
CA VAL A 91 -6.58 -3.92 5.31
C VAL A 91 -7.92 -3.30 4.95
N LEU A 92 -8.90 -3.36 5.85
CA LEU A 92 -10.23 -2.77 5.63
C LEU A 92 -10.12 -1.27 5.37
N LEU A 93 -9.44 -0.53 6.25
CA LEU A 93 -9.26 0.91 6.09
C LEU A 93 -8.50 1.25 4.80
N THR A 94 -7.53 0.42 4.38
CA THR A 94 -6.80 0.61 3.11
C THR A 94 -7.75 0.52 1.92
N VAL A 95 -8.63 -0.48 1.91
CA VAL A 95 -9.65 -0.65 0.87
C VAL A 95 -10.63 0.52 0.87
N VAL A 96 -11.05 1.00 2.05
CA VAL A 96 -11.96 2.14 2.17
C VAL A 96 -11.30 3.43 1.66
N VAL A 97 -10.09 3.78 2.12
CA VAL A 97 -9.41 5.02 1.71
C VAL A 97 -9.13 5.03 0.21
N ILE A 98 -8.57 3.94 -0.33
CA ILE A 98 -8.30 3.85 -1.78
C ILE A 98 -9.60 3.84 -2.58
N GLY A 99 -10.59 3.03 -2.17
CA GLY A 99 -11.85 2.91 -2.90
C GLY A 99 -12.63 4.22 -2.94
N THR A 100 -12.68 4.93 -1.81
CA THR A 100 -13.33 6.27 -1.73
C THR A 100 -12.54 7.33 -2.50
N GLY A 101 -11.21 7.27 -2.53
CA GLY A 101 -10.40 8.16 -3.37
C GLY A 101 -10.64 7.95 -4.87
N ILE A 102 -10.73 6.69 -5.31
CA ILE A 102 -11.06 6.33 -6.70
C ILE A 102 -12.49 6.77 -7.05
N GLU A 103 -13.45 6.56 -6.15
CA GLU A 103 -14.84 7.02 -6.32
C GLU A 103 -14.88 8.53 -6.54
N LEU A 104 -14.24 9.31 -5.67
CA LEU A 104 -14.23 10.75 -5.74
C LEU A 104 -13.56 11.25 -7.03
N TRP A 105 -12.48 10.60 -7.47
CA TRP A 105 -11.80 10.95 -8.71
C TRP A 105 -12.70 10.73 -9.94
N LEU A 106 -13.32 9.56 -10.05
CA LEU A 106 -14.06 9.14 -11.24
C LEU A 106 -15.50 9.68 -11.30
N PHE A 107 -16.12 9.92 -10.15
CA PHE A 107 -17.55 10.24 -10.07
C PHE A 107 -17.85 11.56 -9.37
N GLY A 108 -16.87 12.16 -8.68
CA GLY A 108 -17.07 13.42 -7.98
C GLY A 108 -18.20 13.33 -6.97
N TYR A 109 -19.25 14.13 -7.17
CA TYR A 109 -20.43 14.13 -6.29
C TYR A 109 -21.62 13.32 -6.84
N ARG A 110 -21.45 12.60 -7.95
CA ARG A 110 -22.55 11.89 -8.63
C ARG A 110 -23.28 10.90 -7.71
N PHE A 111 -22.56 10.25 -6.81
CA PHE A 111 -23.11 9.28 -5.86
C PHE A 111 -23.27 9.85 -4.44
N GLY A 112 -23.30 11.18 -4.31
CA GLY A 112 -23.58 11.89 -3.07
C GLY A 112 -22.35 12.48 -2.40
N PHE A 113 -22.58 13.53 -1.60
CA PHE A 113 -21.51 14.24 -0.90
C PHE A 113 -20.87 13.44 0.24
N ILE A 114 -21.44 12.28 0.61
CA ILE A 114 -21.00 11.45 1.72
C ILE A 114 -19.58 10.87 1.53
N TRP A 115 -19.11 10.74 0.29
CA TRP A 115 -17.81 10.15 0.00
C TRP A 115 -16.63 11.00 0.48
N VAL A 116 -16.77 12.33 0.49
CA VAL A 116 -15.74 13.25 1.02
C VAL A 116 -15.48 13.03 2.52
N PRO A 117 -16.48 13.13 3.43
CA PRO A 117 -16.24 12.89 4.84
C PRO A 117 -15.85 11.43 5.14
N VAL A 118 -16.35 10.44 4.39
CA VAL A 118 -15.91 9.05 4.54
C VAL A 118 -14.42 8.90 4.19
N HIS A 119 -13.97 9.48 3.08
CA HIS A 119 -12.56 9.46 2.69
C HIS A 119 -11.68 10.13 3.75
N HIS A 120 -12.02 11.34 4.20
CA HIS A 120 -11.25 12.05 5.22
C HIS A 120 -11.20 11.30 6.57
N PHE A 121 -12.35 10.87 7.08
CA PHE A 121 -12.41 10.21 8.39
C PHE A 121 -11.68 8.87 8.37
N SER A 122 -11.89 8.08 7.31
CA SER A 122 -11.17 6.81 7.13
C SER A 122 -9.67 7.04 6.94
N ALA A 123 -9.25 8.09 6.23
CA ALA A 123 -7.84 8.43 6.06
C ALA A 123 -7.16 8.77 7.39
N TYR A 124 -7.79 9.57 8.27
CA TYR A 124 -7.21 9.86 9.59
C TYR A 124 -7.06 8.60 10.45
N LEU A 125 -8.10 7.77 10.53
CA LEU A 125 -8.05 6.52 11.27
C LEU A 125 -7.00 5.56 10.66
N TRP A 126 -6.90 5.52 9.34
CA TRP A 126 -5.90 4.75 8.62
C TRP A 126 -4.48 5.24 8.93
N PHE A 127 -4.21 6.54 8.90
CA PHE A 127 -2.87 7.07 9.20
C PHE A 127 -2.44 6.79 10.64
N VAL A 128 -3.36 6.88 11.61
CA VAL A 128 -3.07 6.53 13.01
C VAL A 128 -2.72 5.04 13.13
N THR A 129 -3.54 4.16 12.57
CA THR A 129 -3.29 2.70 12.63
C THR A 129 -2.04 2.29 11.84
N MET A 130 -1.79 2.92 10.69
CA MET A 130 -0.60 2.72 9.87
C MET A 130 0.66 3.22 10.58
N ALA A 131 0.62 4.35 11.30
CA ALA A 131 1.75 4.82 12.08
C ALA A 131 2.16 3.79 13.14
N VAL A 132 1.20 3.26 13.89
CA VAL A 132 1.44 2.16 14.86
C VAL A 132 2.06 0.95 14.15
N HIS A 133 1.53 0.57 12.98
CA HIS A 133 2.07 -0.54 12.19
C HIS A 133 3.52 -0.29 11.77
N VAL A 134 3.80 0.85 11.14
CA VAL A 134 5.15 1.21 10.67
C VAL A 134 6.14 1.21 11.82
N VAL A 135 5.81 1.83 12.97
CA VAL A 135 6.67 1.83 14.17
C VAL A 135 7.07 0.42 14.60
N ASN A 136 6.14 -0.53 14.56
CA ASN A 136 6.40 -1.94 14.90
C ASN A 136 7.32 -2.67 13.90
N TYR A 137 7.51 -2.12 12.69
CA TYR A 137 8.31 -2.72 11.63
C TYR A 137 9.47 -1.83 11.13
N LEU A 138 9.73 -0.69 11.77
CA LEU A 138 10.74 0.31 11.36
C LEU A 138 12.13 -0.28 11.14
N ARG A 139 12.54 -1.26 11.94
CA ARG A 139 13.85 -1.94 11.80
C ARG A 139 13.78 -3.15 10.89
N ARG A 140 12.75 -3.98 11.08
CA ARG A 140 12.63 -5.28 10.39
C ARG A 140 12.42 -5.13 8.88
N ALA A 141 11.63 -4.15 8.44
CA ALA A 141 11.36 -3.94 7.02
C ALA A 141 12.62 -3.57 6.22
N PRO A 142 13.43 -2.56 6.63
CA PRO A 142 14.66 -2.24 5.93
C PRO A 142 15.74 -3.32 6.07
N GLU A 143 15.81 -4.04 7.20
CA GLU A 143 16.70 -5.21 7.33
C GLU A 143 16.38 -6.28 6.28
N LEU A 144 15.10 -6.62 6.11
CA LEU A 144 14.66 -7.59 5.10
C LEU A 144 14.88 -7.08 3.67
N ALA A 145 14.64 -5.79 3.42
CA ALA A 145 14.91 -5.18 2.12
C ALA A 145 16.41 -5.20 1.80
N ALA A 146 17.26 -4.81 2.75
CA ALA A 146 18.72 -4.81 2.59
C ALA A 146 19.29 -6.22 2.41
N ALA A 147 18.77 -7.21 3.15
CA ALA A 147 19.14 -8.61 3.00
C ALA A 147 18.85 -9.13 1.58
N ASP A 148 17.80 -8.62 0.92
CA ASP A 148 17.48 -8.97 -0.47
C ASP A 148 18.53 -8.49 -1.49
N TRP A 149 19.33 -7.49 -1.11
CA TRP A 149 20.44 -6.96 -1.91
C TRP A 149 21.78 -7.58 -1.54
N ARG A 150 22.01 -7.83 -0.25
CA ARG A 150 23.30 -8.30 0.28
C ARG A 150 23.48 -9.81 0.18
N ASP A 151 22.41 -10.58 0.41
CA ASP A 151 22.53 -12.03 0.49
C ASP A 151 22.04 -12.71 -0.79
N HIS A 152 22.76 -13.75 -1.19
CA HIS A 152 22.38 -14.58 -2.34
C HIS A 152 21.24 -15.53 -1.97
N LEU A 153 20.00 -15.08 -2.15
CA LEU A 153 18.80 -15.93 -2.07
C LEU A 153 18.14 -16.03 -3.44
N ARG A 154 17.93 -17.27 -3.94
CA ARG A 154 17.27 -17.54 -5.22
C ARG A 154 15.95 -16.75 -5.35
N GLY A 155 15.65 -16.28 -6.57
CA GLY A 155 14.45 -15.49 -6.85
C GLY A 155 14.55 -14.00 -6.50
N ALA A 156 15.73 -13.46 -6.19
CA ALA A 156 15.94 -12.02 -5.94
C ALA A 156 15.51 -11.17 -7.14
N PHE A 157 15.87 -11.57 -8.37
CA PHE A 157 15.43 -10.90 -9.59
C PHE A 157 13.91 -10.82 -9.65
N THR A 158 13.20 -11.95 -9.48
CA THR A 158 11.74 -11.98 -9.48
C THR A 158 11.13 -11.04 -8.44
N ARG A 159 11.64 -11.03 -7.20
CA ARG A 159 11.15 -10.13 -6.15
C ARG A 159 11.32 -8.66 -6.53
N ARG A 160 12.48 -8.31 -7.08
CA ARG A 160 12.77 -6.94 -7.54
C ARG A 160 11.90 -6.53 -8.72
N SER A 161 11.74 -7.42 -9.70
CA SER A 161 10.87 -7.20 -10.85
C SER A 161 9.40 -7.06 -10.45
N LEU A 162 8.92 -7.78 -9.43
CA LEU A 162 7.56 -7.60 -8.91
C LEU A 162 7.37 -6.20 -8.31
N VAL A 163 8.32 -5.74 -7.49
CA VAL A 163 8.25 -4.39 -6.89
C VAL A 163 8.37 -3.31 -7.97
N ALA A 164 9.36 -3.39 -8.86
CA ALA A 164 9.53 -2.44 -9.95
C ALA A 164 8.33 -2.44 -10.91
N GLY A 165 7.85 -3.63 -11.28
CA GLY A 165 6.67 -3.80 -12.13
C GLY A 165 5.41 -3.22 -11.49
N SER A 166 5.22 -3.36 -10.17
CA SER A 166 4.10 -2.72 -9.47
C SER A 166 4.16 -1.20 -9.52
N LEU A 167 5.35 -0.60 -9.45
CA LEU A 167 5.52 0.85 -9.59
C LEU A 167 5.26 1.32 -11.03
N ILE A 168 5.76 0.58 -12.02
CA ILE A 168 5.50 0.86 -13.44
C ILE A 168 4.00 0.78 -13.73
N LEU A 169 3.32 -0.26 -13.23
CA LEU A 169 1.88 -0.39 -13.37
C LEU A 169 1.13 0.74 -12.66
N GLY A 170 1.61 1.18 -11.50
CA GLY A 170 1.05 2.32 -10.77
C GLY A 170 1.19 3.63 -11.56
N ALA A 171 2.36 3.86 -12.17
CA ALA A 171 2.59 5.00 -13.04
C ALA A 171 1.70 4.95 -14.29
N ALA A 172 1.58 3.79 -14.94
CA ALA A 172 0.68 3.59 -16.07
C ALA A 172 -0.78 3.84 -15.69
N LEU A 173 -1.22 3.38 -14.51
CA LEU A 173 -2.54 3.64 -13.97
C LEU A 173 -2.77 5.14 -13.76
N ALA A 174 -1.82 5.85 -13.14
CA ALA A 174 -1.92 7.30 -12.94
C ALA A 174 -2.05 8.06 -14.26
N ILE A 175 -1.26 7.68 -15.28
CA ILE A 175 -1.34 8.27 -16.63
C ILE A 175 -2.72 7.99 -17.26
N ALA A 176 -3.22 6.76 -17.15
CA ALA A 176 -4.54 6.39 -17.67
C ALA A 176 -5.69 7.15 -17.01
N MET A 177 -5.48 7.72 -15.81
CA MET A 177 -6.47 8.49 -15.07
C MET A 177 -6.49 9.99 -15.41
N LEU A 178 -5.45 10.51 -16.08
CA LEU A 178 -5.34 11.93 -16.46
C LEU A 178 -6.52 12.46 -17.31
N PRO A 179 -7.10 11.69 -18.26
CA PRO A 179 -8.19 12.20 -19.09
C PRO A 179 -9.53 12.32 -18.35
N TYR A 180 -9.66 11.76 -17.14
CA TYR A 180 -10.93 11.75 -16.42
C TYR A 180 -11.11 13.08 -15.68
N PRO A 181 -12.13 13.90 -16.04
CA PRO A 181 -12.37 15.17 -15.40
C PRO A 181 -12.88 14.94 -13.97
N THR A 182 -12.32 15.68 -13.01
CA THR A 182 -12.74 15.66 -11.62
C THR A 182 -13.23 17.05 -11.21
N PRO A 183 -14.36 17.18 -10.47
CA PRO A 183 -14.88 18.49 -10.06
C PRO A 183 -13.97 19.22 -9.06
N PHE A 184 -12.93 18.55 -8.57
CA PHE A 184 -11.99 19.07 -7.58
C PHE A 184 -10.81 19.84 -8.20
N ILE A 185 -10.56 19.69 -9.51
CA ILE A 185 -9.54 20.46 -10.24
C ILE A 185 -10.27 21.47 -11.13
N PRO A 186 -10.08 22.79 -10.92
CA PRO A 186 -10.60 23.78 -11.85
C PRO A 186 -9.98 23.52 -13.23
N THR A 187 -10.80 23.16 -14.22
CA THR A 187 -10.36 23.19 -15.60
C THR A 187 -10.09 24.66 -15.94
N GLY A 188 -8.84 25.00 -16.27
CA GLY A 188 -8.46 26.34 -16.74
C GLY A 188 -9.03 26.67 -18.12
N GLY A 189 -10.33 26.43 -18.31
CA GLY A 189 -11.10 26.90 -19.45
C GLY A 189 -11.38 28.38 -19.25
N ALA A 190 -10.81 29.17 -20.16
CA ALA A 190 -11.00 30.60 -20.28
C ALA A 190 -12.47 30.94 -20.54
N ASP A 191 -12.99 31.88 -19.75
CA ASP A 191 -14.01 32.85 -20.17
C ASP A 191 -13.33 34.22 -20.27
#